data_AF-A0A9P7UTV4-F1
#
_entry.id   AF-A0A9P7UTV4-F1
#
_cell.length_a   1.000
_cell.length_b   1.000
_cell.length_c   1.000
_cell.angle_alpha   90.00
_cell.angle_beta   90.00
_cell.angle_gamma   90.00
#
_symmetry.space_group_name_H-M   'P 1'
#
loop_
_entity.id
_entity.type
_entity.pdbx_description
1 polymer ?
#
loop_
_entity_poly.entity_id
_entity_poly.type
_entity_poly.pdbx_seq_one_letter_code
_entity_poly.pdbx_strand_id
1 'polypeptide(L)'
;MDASALSDELSDYDVISDPGHRSWESSVADILGSPQTEIHEPSPSEEAQQKFPTTKLSPQDIQNNVRSNFGTFSPIPPGTVRTRGQILPDNKLKRVYVDGSFDGFNVAHALQLRQAKLSFPAVHLIVGVFSNEACERYGYLVTTPLVERCELLRHCRWVDEVLQDAPWQIDESFTHEWRIDYVVFDEGATVSPAYDKFRVRGYDSMKRLGKVVLTKPTPGILIWRPVSAVSVTPALPLFSTTEKVIKESQCVPETATEPRLVEFE
;
A
#
# COMPACT_ATOMS: atom_id res chain seq x y z
N MET A 1 25.57 -63.46 -51.26
CA MET A 1 25.36 -62.98 -49.88
C MET A 1 26.11 -61.66 -49.75
N ASP A 2 25.56 -60.47 -49.98
CA ASP A 2 24.26 -59.99 -50.43
C ASP A 2 24.42 -58.53 -50.90
N ALA A 3 23.52 -58.14 -51.82
CA ALA A 3 22.87 -56.84 -52.02
C ALA A 3 23.70 -55.52 -51.93
N SER A 4 23.78 -54.73 -53.01
CA SER A 4 22.83 -53.65 -53.41
C SER A 4 23.09 -52.34 -52.65
N ALA A 5 23.71 -51.31 -53.24
CA ALA A 5 23.07 -50.26 -54.04
C ALA A 5 21.90 -49.58 -53.33
N LEU A 6 22.12 -48.36 -52.79
CA LEU A 6 21.14 -47.29 -52.51
C LEU A 6 21.95 -45.98 -52.36
N SER A 7 22.12 -45.14 -53.41
CA SER A 7 21.23 -44.07 -53.88
C SER A 7 20.99 -42.94 -52.86
N ASP A 8 21.34 -41.72 -53.28
CA ASP A 8 20.84 -40.43 -52.77
C ASP A 8 19.38 -40.52 -52.34
N GLU A 9 19.06 -40.09 -51.11
CA GLU A 9 17.78 -39.44 -50.80
C GLU A 9 18.00 -38.34 -49.77
N LEU A 10 18.19 -37.14 -50.32
CA LEU A 10 18.26 -35.87 -49.61
C LEU A 10 16.92 -35.15 -49.87
N SER A 11 15.82 -35.73 -49.39
CA SER A 11 14.50 -35.11 -49.43
C SER A 11 13.53 -35.89 -48.56
N ASP A 12 13.44 -35.53 -47.29
CA ASP A 12 12.25 -35.76 -46.44
C ASP A 12 12.36 -34.86 -45.20
N TYR A 13 12.30 -33.55 -45.44
CA TYR A 13 11.78 -32.63 -44.45
C TYR A 13 10.37 -32.27 -44.91
N ASP A 14 9.40 -33.05 -44.42
CA ASP A 14 7.99 -32.69 -44.48
C ASP A 14 7.81 -31.36 -43.75
N VAL A 15 7.66 -30.29 -44.56
CA VAL A 15 7.14 -29.01 -44.12
C VAL A 15 5.68 -29.25 -43.75
N ILE A 16 5.43 -29.58 -42.48
CA ILE A 16 4.09 -29.53 -41.89
C ILE A 16 3.65 -28.07 -41.99
N SER A 17 2.87 -27.77 -43.02
CA SER A 17 2.14 -26.51 -43.14
C SER A 17 0.99 -26.55 -42.15
N ASP A 18 1.27 -26.23 -40.89
CA ASP A 18 0.22 -26.02 -39.90
C ASP A 18 -0.44 -24.65 -40.17
N PRO A 19 -1.73 -24.56 -40.55
CA PRO A 19 -2.37 -23.30 -40.91
C PRO A 19 -2.75 -22.43 -39.70
N GLY A 20 -2.11 -22.63 -38.54
CA GLY A 20 -2.46 -21.98 -37.27
C GLY A 20 -1.35 -21.15 -36.62
N HIS A 21 -0.15 -21.07 -37.19
CA HIS A 21 0.95 -20.38 -36.51
C HIS A 21 0.83 -18.85 -36.65
N ARG A 22 0.49 -18.19 -35.52
CA ARG A 22 0.92 -16.81 -35.27
C ARG A 22 2.40 -16.70 -35.64
N SER A 23 2.69 -15.91 -36.67
CA SER A 23 4.04 -15.69 -37.17
C SER A 23 4.95 -15.28 -36.00
N TRP A 24 6.12 -15.90 -35.90
CA TRP A 24 7.19 -15.50 -34.97
C TRP A 24 7.58 -14.03 -35.16
N GLU A 25 7.29 -13.45 -36.34
CA GLU A 25 7.46 -12.04 -36.62
C GLU A 25 6.45 -11.14 -35.88
N SER A 26 5.29 -11.68 -35.47
CA SER A 26 4.35 -10.95 -34.60
C SER A 26 4.88 -10.79 -33.17
N SER A 27 5.74 -11.69 -32.70
CA SER A 27 6.39 -11.55 -31.39
C SER A 27 7.56 -10.57 -31.39
N VAL A 28 8.20 -10.31 -32.55
CA VAL A 28 9.29 -9.32 -32.66
C VAL A 28 8.79 -7.92 -33.00
N ALA A 29 7.62 -7.81 -33.64
CA ALA A 29 6.96 -6.52 -33.85
C ALA A 29 6.53 -5.87 -32.52
N ASP A 30 6.12 -6.66 -31.53
CA ASP A 30 5.88 -6.21 -30.14
C ASP A 30 7.16 -5.76 -29.41
N ILE A 31 8.36 -6.12 -29.90
CA ILE A 31 9.65 -5.79 -29.28
C ILE A 31 10.23 -4.49 -29.86
N LEU A 32 9.84 -4.08 -31.07
CA LEU A 32 10.47 -2.96 -31.80
C LEU A 32 9.55 -1.77 -32.06
N GLY A 33 8.25 -1.87 -31.77
CA GLY A 33 7.39 -0.72 -31.53
C GLY A 33 7.19 -0.57 -30.03
N SER A 34 7.27 0.62 -29.47
CA SER A 34 6.83 0.87 -28.10
C SER A 34 5.36 1.32 -28.08
N PRO A 35 4.37 0.42 -28.02
CA PRO A 35 3.11 0.72 -27.38
C PRO A 35 3.29 0.55 -25.87
N GLN A 36 2.55 1.30 -25.07
CA GLN A 36 2.50 1.12 -23.62
C GLN A 36 2.27 -0.37 -23.32
N THR A 37 3.15 -0.99 -22.55
CA THR A 37 3.00 -2.41 -22.18
C THR A 37 1.62 -2.57 -21.55
N GLU A 38 0.66 -3.19 -22.24
CA GLU A 38 -0.65 -3.44 -21.68
C GLU A 38 -0.43 -4.31 -20.44
N ILE A 39 -0.67 -3.71 -19.27
CA ILE A 39 -0.52 -4.38 -17.98
C ILE A 39 -1.65 -5.41 -17.90
N HIS A 40 -1.43 -6.63 -18.44
CA HIS A 40 -2.36 -7.76 -18.37
C HIS A 40 -2.55 -8.30 -16.93
N GLU A 41 -3.55 -7.80 -16.22
CA GLU A 41 -3.94 -8.28 -14.89
C GLU A 41 -4.85 -9.51 -14.99
N PRO A 42 -4.55 -10.62 -14.28
CA PRO A 42 -5.46 -11.77 -14.24
C PRO A 42 -6.74 -11.43 -13.48
N SER A 43 -7.88 -11.92 -13.97
CA SER A 43 -9.18 -11.71 -13.32
C SER A 43 -9.20 -12.28 -11.90
N PRO A 44 -9.72 -11.54 -10.90
CA PRO A 44 -9.82 -12.02 -9.52
C PRO A 44 -10.89 -13.12 -9.40
N SER A 45 -10.65 -14.10 -8.51
CA SER A 45 -11.65 -15.15 -8.20
C SER A 45 -12.91 -14.57 -7.56
N GLU A 46 -14.03 -15.31 -7.62
CA GLU A 46 -15.30 -14.87 -7.03
C GLU A 46 -15.18 -14.66 -5.51
N GLU A 47 -14.42 -15.51 -4.82
CA GLU A 47 -14.18 -15.40 -3.38
C GLU A 47 -13.38 -14.13 -3.04
N ALA A 48 -12.36 -13.82 -3.85
CA ALA A 48 -11.57 -12.60 -3.69
C ALA A 48 -12.44 -11.35 -3.91
N GLN A 49 -13.33 -11.40 -4.91
CA GLN A 49 -14.27 -10.34 -5.21
C GLN A 49 -15.31 -10.11 -4.10
N GLN A 50 -15.74 -11.18 -3.42
CA GLN A 50 -16.63 -11.08 -2.26
C GLN A 50 -15.91 -10.54 -1.03
N LYS A 51 -14.68 -11.01 -0.78
CA LYS A 51 -13.90 -10.65 0.40
C LYS A 51 -13.28 -9.26 0.32
N PHE A 52 -12.79 -8.85 -0.84
CA PHE A 52 -12.05 -7.62 -1.07
C PHE A 52 -12.75 -6.74 -2.12
N PRO A 53 -13.64 -5.83 -1.73
CA PRO A 53 -14.41 -4.99 -2.65
C PRO A 53 -13.55 -4.21 -3.66
N THR A 54 -12.32 -3.82 -3.27
CA THR A 54 -11.38 -3.07 -4.11
C THR A 54 -10.87 -3.85 -5.32
N THR A 55 -10.99 -5.18 -5.34
CA THR A 55 -10.63 -6.02 -6.50
C THR A 55 -11.57 -5.81 -7.70
N LYS A 56 -12.81 -5.37 -7.45
CA LYS A 56 -13.81 -5.10 -8.49
C LYS A 56 -13.62 -3.75 -9.17
N LEU A 57 -12.76 -2.88 -8.63
CA LEU A 57 -12.58 -1.53 -9.17
C LEU A 57 -11.92 -1.59 -10.54
N SER A 58 -12.65 -1.17 -11.57
CA SER A 58 -12.08 -1.01 -12.91
C SER A 58 -11.15 0.20 -12.94
N PRO A 59 -10.21 0.28 -13.91
CA PRO A 59 -9.42 1.49 -14.12
C PRO A 59 -10.29 2.75 -14.28
N GLN A 60 -11.46 2.63 -14.91
CA GLN A 60 -12.40 3.74 -15.07
C GLN A 60 -12.99 4.20 -13.73
N ASP A 61 -13.35 3.26 -12.84
CA ASP A 61 -13.85 3.58 -11.51
C ASP A 61 -12.80 4.29 -10.66
N ILE A 62 -11.55 3.82 -10.73
CA ILE A 62 -10.42 4.40 -10.03
C ILE A 62 -10.20 5.84 -10.53
N GLN A 63 -10.13 6.05 -11.84
CA GLN A 63 -9.95 7.39 -12.43
C GLN A 63 -11.14 8.32 -12.11
N ASN A 64 -12.37 7.81 -12.07
CA ASN A 64 -13.54 8.60 -11.69
C ASN A 64 -13.48 9.02 -10.22
N ASN A 65 -13.02 8.14 -9.31
CA ASN A 65 -12.74 8.52 -7.92
C ASN A 65 -11.73 9.67 -7.86
N VAL A 66 -10.60 9.52 -8.55
CA VAL A 66 -9.55 10.55 -8.63
C VAL A 66 -10.11 11.89 -9.12
N ARG A 67 -10.92 11.90 -10.19
CA ARG A 67 -11.59 13.12 -10.70
C ARG A 67 -12.55 13.74 -9.68
N SER A 68 -13.21 12.93 -8.85
CA SER A 68 -14.10 13.42 -7.80
C SER A 68 -13.34 14.05 -6.64
N ASN A 69 -12.14 13.55 -6.33
CA ASN A 69 -11.26 14.10 -5.30
C ASN A 69 -10.81 15.53 -5.60
N PHE A 70 -10.57 15.85 -6.86
CA PHE A 70 -10.17 17.20 -7.30
C PHE A 70 -11.34 18.18 -7.41
N GLY A 71 -12.58 17.79 -7.05
CA GLY A 71 -13.76 18.65 -7.14
C GLY A 71 -14.21 18.96 -8.58
N THR A 72 -13.64 18.27 -9.57
CA THR A 72 -14.05 18.38 -10.97
C THR A 72 -15.23 17.48 -11.27
N PHE A 73 -16.44 17.81 -10.81
CA PHE A 73 -17.65 17.24 -11.40
C PHE A 73 -18.76 18.28 -11.60
N SER A 74 -19.11 18.46 -12.87
CA SER A 74 -20.47 18.19 -13.30
C SER A 74 -20.39 17.04 -14.32
N PRO A 75 -21.25 16.01 -14.27
CA PRO A 75 -21.26 14.94 -15.25
C PRO A 75 -21.57 15.55 -16.63
N ILE A 76 -20.67 15.36 -17.60
CA ILE A 76 -20.86 15.86 -18.96
C ILE A 76 -21.92 14.97 -19.64
N PRO A 77 -23.09 15.51 -20.06
CA PRO A 77 -24.02 14.79 -20.92
C PRO A 77 -23.34 14.52 -22.27
N PRO A 78 -23.55 13.37 -22.90
CA PRO A 78 -22.98 13.09 -24.22
C PRO A 78 -23.41 14.18 -25.22
N GLY A 79 -22.44 14.91 -25.78
CA GLY A 79 -22.64 15.90 -26.85
C GLY A 79 -22.34 17.38 -26.54
N THR A 80 -21.85 17.76 -25.35
CA THR A 80 -21.53 19.18 -25.05
C THR A 80 -20.04 19.50 -25.21
N VAL A 81 -19.69 20.38 -26.15
CA VAL A 81 -18.34 20.96 -26.29
C VAL A 81 -18.24 22.21 -25.39
N ARG A 82 -17.28 22.22 -24.46
CA ARG A 82 -16.88 23.43 -23.72
C ARG A 82 -15.72 24.12 -24.42
N THR A 83 -15.93 25.35 -24.86
CA THR A 83 -14.88 26.26 -25.36
C THR A 83 -14.25 26.99 -24.17
N ARG A 84 -12.91 27.04 -24.13
CA ARG A 84 -11.96 27.49 -23.08
C ARG A 84 -11.71 26.51 -21.91
N GLY A 85 -10.59 25.80 -22.02
CA GLY A 85 -10.05 24.89 -20.99
C GLY A 85 -10.31 23.41 -21.30
N GLN A 86 -9.87 22.95 -22.48
CA GLN A 86 -9.94 21.53 -22.85
C GLN A 86 -9.09 20.71 -21.87
N ILE A 87 -9.72 19.95 -20.98
CA ILE A 87 -9.06 18.80 -20.33
C ILE A 87 -9.20 17.66 -21.33
N LEU A 88 -8.31 17.65 -22.33
CA LEU A 88 -7.96 16.40 -22.99
C LEU A 88 -7.45 15.46 -21.88
N PRO A 89 -7.68 14.13 -21.94
CA PRO A 89 -6.90 13.22 -21.12
C PRO A 89 -5.45 13.45 -21.52
N ASP A 90 -4.74 14.24 -20.72
CA ASP A 90 -3.34 14.52 -20.92
C ASP A 90 -2.66 13.16 -20.75
N ASN A 91 -2.42 12.45 -21.85
CA ASN A 91 -1.73 11.16 -21.89
C ASN A 91 -0.25 11.32 -21.49
N LYS A 92 0.11 12.51 -20.99
CA LYS A 92 1.33 12.78 -20.29
C LYS A 92 1.43 11.88 -19.05
N LEU A 93 2.53 11.17 -19.01
CA LEU A 93 2.97 10.39 -17.87
C LEU A 93 2.92 11.22 -16.59
N LYS A 94 2.19 10.73 -15.58
CA LYS A 94 2.12 11.33 -14.24
C LYS A 94 3.02 10.56 -13.29
N ARG A 95 3.90 11.26 -12.56
CA ARG A 95 4.72 10.66 -11.49
C ARG A 95 3.92 10.67 -10.20
N VAL A 96 3.49 9.48 -9.78
CA VAL A 96 2.66 9.28 -8.60
C VAL A 96 3.52 8.64 -7.51
N TYR A 97 3.42 9.16 -6.29
CA TYR A 97 4.18 8.68 -5.13
C TYR A 97 3.25 8.10 -4.07
N VAL A 98 3.64 6.97 -3.49
CA VAL A 98 2.97 6.35 -2.35
C VAL A 98 4.03 5.87 -1.37
N ASP A 99 3.80 6.03 -0.08
CA ASP A 99 4.75 5.63 0.95
C ASP A 99 4.13 4.76 2.04
N GLY A 100 4.99 4.00 2.71
CA GLY A 100 4.55 3.10 3.76
C GLY A 100 5.68 2.30 4.39
N SER A 101 5.35 1.60 5.48
CA SER A 101 6.25 0.62 6.07
C SER A 101 6.30 -0.66 5.23
N PHE A 102 5.19 -1.06 4.59
CA PHE A 102 5.09 -2.30 3.81
C PHE A 102 5.57 -3.57 4.55
N ASP A 103 5.56 -3.55 5.89
CA ASP A 103 5.86 -4.72 6.70
C ASP A 103 4.76 -5.78 6.55
N GLY A 104 5.15 -7.04 6.40
CA GLY A 104 4.20 -8.12 6.11
C GLY A 104 3.38 -7.83 4.85
N PHE A 105 4.05 -7.53 3.74
CA PHE A 105 3.41 -7.14 2.48
C PHE A 105 2.24 -8.07 2.11
N ASN A 106 1.06 -7.51 1.88
CA ASN A 106 -0.19 -8.25 1.80
C ASN A 106 -1.11 -7.68 0.71
N VAL A 107 -2.32 -8.25 0.63
CA VAL A 107 -3.30 -7.91 -0.40
C VAL A 107 -3.73 -6.43 -0.34
N ALA A 108 -3.85 -5.81 0.86
CA ALA A 108 -4.17 -4.38 0.93
C ALA A 108 -3.07 -3.53 0.30
N HIS A 109 -1.80 -3.83 0.58
CA HIS A 109 -0.68 -3.10 -0.04
C HIS A 109 -0.72 -3.24 -1.56
N ALA A 110 -0.85 -4.47 -2.08
CA ALA A 110 -0.91 -4.70 -3.52
C ALA A 110 -2.10 -3.99 -4.20
N LEU A 111 -3.29 -3.97 -3.57
CA LEU A 111 -4.48 -3.31 -4.11
C LEU A 111 -4.45 -1.79 -3.96
N GLN A 112 -3.74 -1.25 -2.98
CA GLN A 112 -3.48 0.19 -2.88
C GLN A 112 -2.53 0.63 -4.01
N LEU A 113 -1.42 -0.10 -4.21
CA LEU A 113 -0.47 0.17 -5.30
C LEU A 113 -1.14 0.02 -6.67
N ARG A 114 -2.06 -0.94 -6.83
CA ARG A 114 -2.91 -1.07 -8.02
C ARG A 114 -3.73 0.19 -8.28
N GLN A 115 -4.43 0.70 -7.26
CA GLN A 115 -5.23 1.92 -7.39
C GLN A 115 -4.34 3.14 -7.73
N ALA A 116 -3.16 3.23 -7.12
CA ALA A 116 -2.19 4.27 -7.42
C ALA A 116 -1.71 4.22 -8.89
N LYS A 117 -1.33 3.04 -9.38
CA LYS A 117 -0.87 2.84 -10.76
C LYS A 117 -1.96 3.10 -11.81
N LEU A 118 -3.22 2.84 -11.47
CA LEU A 118 -4.36 3.03 -12.37
C LEU A 118 -5.08 4.38 -12.20
N SER A 119 -4.55 5.27 -11.36
CA SER A 119 -5.16 6.57 -11.03
C SER A 119 -5.29 7.52 -12.23
N PHE A 120 -4.41 7.39 -13.23
CA PHE A 120 -4.43 8.13 -14.49
C PHE A 120 -4.18 7.18 -15.68
N PRO A 121 -4.39 7.63 -16.94
CA PRO A 121 -4.11 6.80 -18.12
C PRO A 121 -2.65 6.36 -18.25
N ALA A 122 -1.70 7.22 -17.84
CA ALA A 122 -0.27 6.93 -17.87
C ALA A 122 0.37 7.35 -16.54
N VAL A 123 0.86 6.37 -15.77
CA VAL A 123 1.45 6.59 -14.43
C VAL A 123 2.82 5.94 -14.34
N HIS A 124 3.77 6.67 -13.75
CA HIS A 124 5.02 6.15 -13.20
C HIS A 124 4.91 6.19 -11.68
N LEU A 125 4.78 5.01 -11.05
CA LEU A 125 4.55 4.82 -9.63
C LEU A 125 5.89 4.65 -8.89
N ILE A 126 6.16 5.61 -8.03
CA ILE A 126 7.28 5.60 -7.09
C ILE A 126 6.75 5.15 -5.73
N VAL A 127 7.37 4.13 -5.14
CA VAL A 127 7.01 3.62 -3.82
C VAL A 127 8.12 3.91 -2.82
N GLY A 128 7.83 4.78 -1.85
CA GLY A 128 8.72 5.13 -0.76
C GLY A 128 8.61 4.16 0.41
N VAL A 129 9.74 3.62 0.85
CA VAL A 129 9.81 2.64 1.94
C VAL A 129 10.50 3.27 3.14
N PHE A 130 9.79 3.37 4.26
CA PHE A 130 10.38 3.91 5.50
C PHE A 130 11.44 2.97 6.06
N SER A 131 12.54 3.53 6.58
CA SER A 131 13.54 2.77 7.33
C SER A 131 12.97 2.19 8.63
N ASN A 132 13.63 1.14 9.14
CA ASN A 132 13.22 0.47 10.38
C ASN A 132 13.32 1.46 11.55
N GLU A 133 14.39 2.25 11.59
CA GLU A 133 14.66 3.29 12.58
C GLU A 133 13.60 4.40 12.54
N ALA A 134 13.17 4.81 11.35
CA ALA A 134 12.07 5.77 11.20
C ALA A 134 10.76 5.17 11.74
N CYS A 135 10.42 3.95 11.35
CA CYS A 135 9.20 3.29 11.82
C CYS A 135 9.16 3.18 13.36
N GLU A 136 10.25 2.71 13.97
CA GLU A 136 10.36 2.59 15.43
C GLU A 136 10.23 3.95 16.14
N ARG A 137 10.88 5.00 15.61
CA ARG A 137 10.80 6.37 16.15
C ARG A 137 9.37 6.89 16.24
N TYR A 138 8.52 6.51 15.30
CA TYR A 138 7.12 6.94 15.24
C TYR A 138 6.14 5.90 15.80
N GLY A 139 6.65 4.86 16.50
CA GLY A 139 5.83 3.89 17.22
C GLY A 139 5.27 2.75 16.37
N TYR A 140 5.87 2.49 15.20
CA TYR A 140 5.52 1.36 14.33
C TYR A 140 6.56 0.26 14.48
N LEU A 141 6.12 -0.90 14.96
CA LEU A 141 6.97 -2.08 14.99
C LEU A 141 7.03 -2.70 13.59
N VAL A 142 8.23 -2.78 13.03
CA VAL A 142 8.50 -3.41 11.74
C VAL A 142 9.37 -4.62 11.97
N THR A 143 8.90 -5.77 11.54
CA THR A 143 9.60 -7.05 11.70
C THR A 143 10.53 -7.37 10.55
N THR A 144 10.19 -6.92 9.34
CA THR A 144 10.95 -7.21 8.12
C THR A 144 12.01 -6.12 7.87
N PRO A 145 13.28 -6.48 7.64
CA PRO A 145 14.34 -5.52 7.30
C PRO A 145 13.99 -4.68 6.05
N LEU A 146 14.46 -3.42 6.03
CA LEU A 146 14.26 -2.49 4.92
C LEU A 146 14.61 -3.08 3.55
N VAL A 147 15.76 -3.75 3.46
CA VAL A 147 16.24 -4.34 2.20
C VAL A 147 15.28 -5.39 1.65
N GLU A 148 14.72 -6.25 2.52
CA GLU A 148 13.76 -7.29 2.13
C GLU A 148 12.44 -6.66 1.67
N ARG A 149 11.98 -5.62 2.35
CA ARG A 149 10.76 -4.89 1.97
C ARG A 149 10.91 -4.19 0.62
N CYS A 150 12.06 -3.56 0.38
CA CYS A 150 12.38 -2.93 -0.90
C CYS A 150 12.45 -3.96 -2.04
N GLU A 151 13.13 -5.10 -1.85
CA GLU A 151 13.22 -6.14 -2.88
C GLU A 151 11.85 -6.77 -3.17
N LEU A 152 11.03 -6.98 -2.14
CA LEU A 152 9.67 -7.49 -2.31
C LEU A 152 8.79 -6.56 -3.14
N LEU A 153 8.89 -5.24 -2.91
CA LEU A 153 8.17 -4.23 -3.69
C LEU A 153 8.63 -4.18 -5.14
N ARG A 154 9.91 -4.44 -5.42
CA ARG A 154 10.44 -4.52 -6.79
C ARG A 154 9.77 -5.63 -7.61
N HIS A 155 9.27 -6.67 -6.94
CA HIS A 155 8.49 -7.75 -7.55
C HIS A 155 6.98 -7.49 -7.58
N CYS A 156 6.51 -6.38 -7.00
CA CYS A 156 5.11 -5.99 -7.10
C CYS A 156 4.83 -5.43 -8.50
N ARG A 157 3.90 -6.07 -9.20
CA ARG A 157 3.46 -5.72 -10.56
C ARG A 157 3.26 -4.22 -10.82
N TRP A 158 2.76 -3.49 -9.83
CA TRP A 158 2.30 -2.11 -9.98
C TRP A 158 3.39 -1.07 -9.83
N VAL A 159 4.56 -1.46 -9.32
CA VAL A 159 5.65 -0.56 -8.92
C VAL A 159 6.62 -0.37 -10.09
N ASP A 160 6.97 0.89 -10.38
CA ASP A 160 8.00 1.20 -11.39
C ASP A 160 9.34 1.58 -10.75
N GLU A 161 9.29 2.24 -9.59
CA GLU A 161 10.47 2.78 -8.90
C GLU A 161 10.30 2.60 -7.39
N VAL A 162 11.34 2.10 -6.72
CA VAL A 162 11.36 1.93 -5.25
C VAL A 162 12.34 2.95 -4.67
N LEU A 163 11.86 3.78 -3.76
CA LEU A 163 12.66 4.72 -2.99
C LEU A 163 12.92 4.16 -1.60
N GLN A 164 14.18 3.78 -1.34
CA GLN A 164 14.63 3.33 -0.03
C GLN A 164 14.84 4.52 0.92
N ASP A 165 14.55 4.32 2.21
CA ASP A 165 14.69 5.32 3.28
C ASP A 165 13.90 6.60 2.98
N ALA A 166 12.63 6.41 2.62
CA ALA A 166 11.72 7.49 2.31
C ALA A 166 11.49 8.42 3.53
N PRO A 167 11.31 9.73 3.32
CA PRO A 167 11.06 10.66 4.39
C PRO A 167 9.69 10.39 5.04
N TRP A 168 9.65 10.43 6.37
CA TRP A 168 8.42 10.19 7.12
C TRP A 168 7.34 11.26 6.87
N GLN A 169 7.77 12.52 6.79
CA GLN A 169 6.92 13.66 6.45
C GLN A 169 7.26 14.13 5.04
N ILE A 170 6.26 14.13 4.17
CA ILE A 170 6.36 14.67 2.82
C ILE A 170 6.23 16.20 2.88
N ASP A 171 7.10 16.90 2.15
CA ASP A 171 7.08 18.34 1.98
C ASP A 171 7.19 18.74 0.50
N GLU A 172 7.08 20.04 0.22
CA GLU A 172 7.16 20.54 -1.15
C GLU A 172 8.55 20.33 -1.77
N SER A 173 9.61 20.44 -0.95
CA SER A 173 10.99 20.28 -1.41
C SER A 173 11.25 18.88 -1.95
N PHE A 174 10.81 17.85 -1.21
CA PHE A 174 10.88 16.46 -1.63
C PHE A 174 10.09 16.21 -2.92
N THR A 175 8.85 16.74 -3.02
CA THR A 175 8.06 16.55 -4.24
C THR A 175 8.70 17.22 -5.46
N HIS A 176 9.39 18.34 -5.29
CA HIS A 176 10.07 19.02 -6.37
C HIS A 176 11.33 18.25 -6.82
N GLU A 177 12.15 17.79 -5.87
CA GLU A 177 13.36 17.01 -6.13
C GLU A 177 13.06 15.72 -6.91
N TRP A 178 12.05 14.97 -6.46
CA TRP A 178 11.65 13.70 -7.08
C TRP A 178 10.67 13.86 -8.26
N ARG A 179 10.33 15.12 -8.60
CA ARG A 179 9.37 15.48 -9.66
C ARG A 179 8.04 14.76 -9.50
N ILE A 180 7.52 14.73 -8.28
CA ILE A 180 6.25 14.08 -7.92
C ILE A 180 5.10 15.01 -8.27
N ASP A 181 4.22 14.53 -9.15
CA ASP A 181 3.00 15.24 -9.55
C ASP A 181 1.91 15.04 -8.49
N TYR A 182 1.74 13.80 -8.02
CA TYR A 182 0.68 13.42 -7.09
C TYR A 182 1.19 12.49 -5.98
N VAL A 183 0.63 12.65 -4.78
CA VAL A 183 0.88 11.81 -3.61
C VAL A 183 -0.39 11.06 -3.23
N VAL A 184 -0.26 9.76 -3.02
CA VAL A 184 -1.35 8.85 -2.69
C VAL A 184 -1.52 8.73 -1.19
N PHE A 185 -2.78 8.82 -0.74
CA PHE A 185 -3.17 8.55 0.64
C PHE A 185 -4.46 7.73 0.64
N ASP A 186 -4.71 6.97 1.70
CA ASP A 186 -6.00 6.31 1.86
C ASP A 186 -7.10 7.30 2.26
N GLU A 187 -8.30 7.06 1.77
CA GLU A 187 -9.52 7.69 2.27
C GLU A 187 -9.62 7.46 3.79
N GLY A 188 -9.81 8.55 4.54
CA GLY A 188 -9.84 8.50 6.01
C GLY A 188 -8.47 8.53 6.69
N ALA A 189 -7.37 8.73 5.95
CA ALA A 189 -6.02 8.87 6.53
C ALA A 189 -5.98 9.85 7.72
N THR A 190 -6.60 11.03 7.62
CA THR A 190 -6.55 12.05 8.67
C THR A 190 -7.28 11.71 9.97
N VAL A 191 -8.21 10.74 9.94
CA VAL A 191 -8.97 10.31 11.12
C VAL A 191 -8.47 8.98 11.67
N SER A 192 -7.56 8.32 10.96
CA SER A 192 -7.00 7.04 11.37
C SER A 192 -5.98 7.25 12.48
N PRO A 193 -6.05 6.49 13.59
CA PRO A 193 -5.01 6.52 14.63
C PRO A 193 -3.65 6.02 14.11
N ALA A 194 -3.63 5.38 12.93
CA ALA A 194 -2.41 4.98 12.25
C ALA A 194 -1.71 6.14 11.51
N TYR A 195 -2.22 7.37 11.59
CA TYR A 195 -1.56 8.56 11.06
C TYR A 195 -1.18 9.49 12.21
N ASP A 196 0.12 9.63 12.46
CA ASP A 196 0.61 10.59 13.44
C ASP A 196 0.48 12.04 12.96
N LYS A 197 0.81 12.98 13.87
CA LYS A 197 0.73 14.42 13.60
C LYS A 197 1.61 14.87 12.43
N PHE A 198 2.75 14.24 12.19
CA PHE A 198 3.66 14.59 11.11
C PHE A 198 3.11 14.12 9.76
N ARG A 199 2.59 12.89 9.70
CA ARG A 199 1.89 12.35 8.53
C ARG A 199 0.68 13.20 8.15
N VAL A 200 -0.14 13.60 9.13
CA VAL A 200 -1.29 14.49 8.89
C VAL A 200 -0.86 15.85 8.36
N ARG A 201 0.23 16.44 8.89
CA ARG A 201 0.79 17.70 8.36
C ARG A 201 1.28 17.58 6.92
N GLY A 202 1.92 16.46 6.57
CA GLY A 202 2.33 16.17 5.20
C GLY A 202 1.14 16.07 4.26
N TYR A 203 0.11 15.29 4.66
CA TYR A 203 -1.16 15.20 3.94
C TYR A 203 -1.80 16.57 3.70
N ASP A 204 -1.95 17.38 4.76
CA ASP A 204 -2.57 18.71 4.67
C ASP A 204 -1.79 19.64 3.72
N SER A 205 -0.46 19.55 3.74
CA SER A 205 0.40 20.33 2.85
C SER A 205 0.18 19.93 1.39
N MET A 206 0.20 18.63 1.08
CA MET A 206 -0.07 18.12 -0.27
C MET A 206 -1.50 18.42 -0.74
N LYS A 207 -2.47 18.39 0.18
CA LYS A 207 -3.87 18.69 -0.11
C LYS A 207 -4.06 20.16 -0.48
N ARG A 208 -3.41 21.09 0.24
CA ARG A 208 -3.43 22.53 -0.11
C ARG A 208 -2.84 22.79 -1.49
N LEU A 209 -1.82 22.02 -1.88
CA LEU A 209 -1.20 22.10 -3.21
C LEU A 209 -2.03 21.43 -4.33
N GLY A 210 -3.15 20.76 -3.99
CA GLY A 210 -3.97 20.04 -4.96
C GLY A 210 -3.27 18.82 -5.56
N LYS A 211 -2.31 18.22 -4.84
CA LYS A 211 -1.50 17.08 -5.31
C LYS A 211 -1.92 15.74 -4.70
N VAL A 212 -3.04 15.66 -3.99
CA VAL A 212 -3.47 14.43 -3.29
C VAL A 212 -4.36 13.57 -4.17
N VAL A 213 -4.03 12.28 -4.25
CA VAL A 213 -4.88 11.21 -4.79
C VAL A 213 -5.35 10.34 -3.62
N LEU A 214 -6.65 10.11 -3.50
CA LEU A 214 -7.20 9.23 -2.46
C LEU A 214 -7.48 7.83 -3.00
N THR A 215 -7.04 6.82 -2.27
CA THR A 215 -7.32 5.39 -2.53
C THR A 215 -8.32 4.83 -1.52
N LYS A 216 -9.09 3.84 -1.95
CA LYS A 216 -10.01 3.14 -1.04
C LYS A 216 -9.25 2.08 -0.26
N PRO A 217 -9.28 2.10 1.08
CA PRO A 217 -8.67 1.04 1.87
C PRO A 217 -9.40 -0.29 1.64
N THR A 218 -8.67 -1.40 1.60
CA THR A 218 -9.25 -2.74 1.44
C THR A 218 -9.67 -3.31 2.81
N PRO A 219 -10.97 -3.48 3.10
CA PRO A 219 -11.42 -4.09 4.35
C PRO A 219 -11.18 -5.61 4.35
N GLY A 220 -11.28 -6.24 5.53
CA GLY A 220 -11.25 -7.70 5.65
C GLY A 220 -9.86 -8.35 5.54
N ILE A 221 -8.80 -7.54 5.62
CA ILE A 221 -7.42 -8.03 5.71
C ILE A 221 -7.11 -8.44 7.14
N LEU A 222 -6.53 -9.65 7.29
CA LEU A 222 -5.92 -10.06 8.53
C LEU A 222 -4.53 -9.43 8.61
N ILE A 223 -4.39 -8.40 9.44
CA ILE A 223 -3.09 -7.81 9.73
C ILE A 223 -2.41 -8.72 10.73
N TRP A 224 -1.30 -9.34 10.33
CA TRP A 224 -0.44 -10.03 11.29
C TRP A 224 0.13 -8.97 12.23
N ARG A 225 -0.39 -8.94 13.46
CA ARG A 225 0.23 -8.19 14.55
C ARG A 225 1.13 -9.17 15.29
N PRO A 226 2.44 -8.89 15.42
CA PRO A 226 3.23 -9.64 16.38
C PRO A 226 2.53 -9.53 17.73
N VAL A 227 2.31 -10.66 18.39
CA VAL A 227 1.81 -10.68 19.76
C VAL A 227 2.79 -9.84 20.56
N SER A 228 2.37 -8.67 21.03
CA SER A 228 3.15 -7.90 22.00
C SER A 228 3.52 -8.90 23.09
N ALA A 229 4.82 -9.10 23.32
CA ALA A 229 5.30 -10.02 24.34
C ALA A 229 4.44 -9.81 25.58
N VAL A 230 3.64 -10.82 25.93
CA VAL A 230 2.78 -10.78 27.11
C VAL A 230 3.71 -10.33 28.21
N SER A 231 3.48 -9.14 28.76
CA SER A 231 4.17 -8.71 29.95
C SER A 231 3.74 -9.71 31.01
N VAL A 232 4.57 -10.73 31.22
CA VAL A 232 4.40 -11.69 32.29
C VAL A 232 4.57 -10.87 33.55
N THR A 233 3.48 -10.31 34.05
CA THR A 233 3.43 -9.86 35.45
C THR A 233 3.81 -11.08 36.26
N PRO A 234 4.92 -11.06 37.03
CA PRO A 234 5.19 -12.16 37.93
C PRO A 234 4.01 -12.22 38.89
N ALA A 235 3.29 -13.34 38.85
CA ALA A 235 2.23 -13.61 39.80
C ALA A 235 2.82 -13.47 41.21
N LEU A 236 2.24 -12.58 42.02
CA LEU A 236 2.54 -12.52 43.44
C LEU A 236 2.35 -13.93 44.03
N PRO A 237 3.29 -14.45 44.84
CA PRO A 237 3.17 -15.79 45.38
C PRO A 237 1.96 -15.86 46.31
N LEU A 238 1.04 -16.75 45.97
CA LEU A 238 -0.10 -17.14 46.80
C LEU A 238 0.44 -17.95 47.99
N PHE A 239 0.62 -17.30 49.14
CA PHE A 239 0.94 -18.03 50.38
C PHE A 239 -0.32 -18.69 50.95
N SER A 240 -0.36 -20.02 50.86
CA SER A 240 -1.11 -20.94 51.72
C SER A 240 -0.11 -21.44 52.78
N THR A 241 -0.37 -21.57 54.09
CA THR A 241 -1.40 -22.41 54.76
C THR A 241 -1.37 -22.14 56.29
N THR A 242 -2.55 -22.07 56.93
CA THR A 242 -2.98 -22.52 58.30
C THR A 242 -2.21 -22.27 59.62
N GLU A 243 -2.99 -21.76 60.62
CA GLU A 243 -3.08 -22.04 62.09
C GLU A 243 -1.80 -21.91 62.99
N LYS A 244 -1.76 -21.39 64.23
CA LYS A 244 -2.74 -21.19 65.33
C LYS A 244 -2.11 -20.31 66.47
N VAL A 245 -2.92 -19.41 67.05
CA VAL A 245 -3.16 -19.10 68.50
C VAL A 245 -1.97 -18.70 69.42
N ILE A 246 -2.05 -17.52 70.08
CA ILE A 246 -2.25 -17.27 71.55
C ILE A 246 -2.27 -15.74 71.83
N LYS A 247 -3.34 -15.29 72.53
CA LYS A 247 -3.55 -14.22 73.56
C LYS A 247 -2.58 -13.02 73.65
N GLU A 248 -2.92 -11.82 74.13
CA GLU A 248 -4.07 -11.17 74.79
C GLU A 248 -3.73 -9.66 74.79
N SER A 249 -4.74 -8.78 74.89
CA SER A 249 -4.77 -7.58 75.77
C SER A 249 -5.42 -6.36 75.09
N GLN A 250 -6.35 -5.81 75.84
CA GLN A 250 -7.25 -4.69 75.56
C GLN A 250 -6.52 -3.34 75.52
N CYS A 251 -6.98 -2.40 74.68
CA CYS A 251 -7.38 -1.06 75.15
C CYS A 251 -8.22 -0.34 74.08
N VAL A 252 -9.15 0.49 74.56
CA VAL A 252 -10.22 1.19 73.83
C VAL A 252 -9.72 2.58 73.34
N PRO A 253 -10.53 3.44 72.68
CA PRO A 253 -10.14 4.13 71.44
C PRO A 253 -9.69 5.59 71.66
N GLU A 254 -8.78 6.09 70.83
CA GLU A 254 -8.46 7.53 70.81
C GLU A 254 -9.06 8.19 69.56
N THR A 255 -9.85 9.23 69.83
CA THR A 255 -10.67 10.03 68.94
C THR A 255 -9.84 10.84 67.95
N ALA A 256 -10.15 10.72 66.66
CA ALA A 256 -9.64 11.61 65.62
C ALA A 256 -10.27 13.01 65.77
N THR A 257 -9.43 14.00 66.09
CA THR A 257 -9.76 15.41 65.96
C THR A 257 -8.79 16.03 64.96
N GLU A 258 -9.30 16.47 63.82
CA GLU A 258 -8.79 17.58 63.01
C GLU A 258 -9.89 17.92 61.97
N PRO A 259 -10.13 19.18 61.60
CA PRO A 259 -9.08 19.97 60.95
C PRO A 259 -9.11 21.49 61.23
N ARG A 260 -7.98 22.16 61.05
CA ARG A 260 -8.00 23.57 60.60
C ARG A 260 -6.76 23.90 59.77
N LEU A 261 -7.02 24.15 58.50
CA LEU A 261 -6.10 24.77 57.56
C LEU A 261 -6.28 26.30 57.59
N VAL A 262 -5.15 26.98 57.36
CA VAL A 262 -4.95 28.34 56.85
C VAL A 262 -5.15 29.52 57.79
N GLU A 263 -4.05 30.20 58.12
CA GLU A 263 -3.96 31.67 58.02
C GLU A 263 -2.65 32.07 57.32
N PHE A 264 -2.75 33.22 56.67
CA PHE A 264 -1.89 33.84 55.66
C PHE A 264 -0.53 34.33 56.17
N GLU A 265 0.54 34.12 55.42
CA GLU A 265 1.31 35.13 54.65
C GLU A 265 2.46 34.46 53.87
#